data_AF-A0A349M8F0-F1
#
_entry.id   AF-A0A349M8F0-F1
#
_cell.length_a   1.000
_cell.length_b   1.000
_cell.length_c   1.000
_cell.angle_alpha   90.00
_cell.angle_beta   90.00
_cell.angle_gamma   90.00
#
_symmetry.space_group_name_H-M   'P 1'
#
loop_
_entity.id
_entity.type
_entity.pdbx_description
1 polymer ?
#
loop_
_entity_poly.entity_id
_entity_poly.type
_entity_poly.pdbx_seq_one_letter_code
_entity_poly.pdbx_strand_id
1 'polypeptide(L)'
;KLGTHTFYANAGAPSIPASLSSLITSIGGLDDSVKLHPLLHDLNPKSGKPGLGKRSLNAQPNAQAGFKPADLVAAYDAGPLQQAGVMGNNQTVAVFELDGYQSSDITQYLQAYNLGNPSISNVLVDGSDGSAGQGAIEVELDIEVVAAMAPKASQIVYEGPNSTQGVNDTYNKIVTDNKAQITTISWGECETASGASELQTLDTIFKQGAAQGIAMFAASGDSGAYDCNDTNLAVDSPAGDPYITGVGGTNLQVSNGAYGSESVWSNPTDTQRSPKGSGGGGGLSNTFKEPSWQTGPGVTNQYSNGNREVPDVSANADPATGYSVYCTASASGCPSAGWIVVGGTSAAAPFWAGNTATINEYLQKQGKSRMGFANPVLYGLASAQQQFAPFHDVSSGDNLFYPAAANYDLASGIGSPDVYNIARDIAGGSVPNPSP
;
A
#
# COMPACT_ATOMS: atom_id res chain seq x y z
N LYS A 1 -27.94 11.82 -7.22
CA LYS A 1 -26.94 12.79 -7.73
C LYS A 1 -26.23 13.44 -6.56
N LEU A 2 -24.90 13.28 -6.47
CA LEU A 2 -24.03 13.86 -5.45
C LEU A 2 -23.08 14.80 -6.20
N GLY A 3 -23.29 16.11 -6.11
CA GLY A 3 -22.61 17.07 -6.97
C GLY A 3 -22.87 16.82 -8.46
N THR A 4 -21.81 16.65 -9.26
CA THR A 4 -21.88 16.33 -10.70
C THR A 4 -22.03 14.84 -10.99
N HIS A 5 -21.84 13.97 -9.99
CA HIS A 5 -21.91 12.53 -10.14
C HIS A 5 -23.36 12.02 -10.07
N THR A 6 -23.73 11.20 -11.07
CA THR A 6 -25.01 10.47 -11.07
C THR A 6 -24.72 9.04 -10.63
N PHE A 7 -25.46 8.59 -9.64
CA PHE A 7 -25.32 7.30 -8.95
C PHE A 7 -26.73 6.74 -8.70
N TYR A 8 -26.84 5.45 -8.46
CA TYR A 8 -27.98 4.79 -7.84
C TYR A 8 -27.60 4.33 -6.43
N ALA A 9 -28.53 4.45 -5.50
CA ALA A 9 -28.40 3.95 -4.14
C ALA A 9 -29.76 3.52 -3.63
N ASN A 10 -29.75 2.63 -2.65
CA ASN A 10 -30.96 2.22 -1.96
C ASN A 10 -31.51 3.36 -1.10
N ALA A 11 -32.82 3.62 -1.21
CA ALA A 11 -33.50 4.64 -0.38
C ALA A 11 -33.65 4.24 1.10
N GLY A 12 -33.32 2.99 1.44
CA GLY A 12 -33.37 2.41 2.79
C GLY A 12 -32.72 1.03 2.80
N ALA A 13 -32.48 0.46 3.99
CA ALA A 13 -31.82 -0.83 4.11
C ALA A 13 -32.57 -1.93 3.32
N PRO A 14 -31.85 -2.74 2.51
CA PRO A 14 -32.48 -3.86 1.81
C PRO A 14 -33.00 -4.88 2.83
N SER A 15 -34.09 -5.57 2.46
CA SER A 15 -34.66 -6.64 3.28
C SER A 15 -34.58 -7.96 2.54
N ILE A 16 -34.26 -9.02 3.28
CA ILE A 16 -34.21 -10.40 2.76
C ILE A 16 -35.20 -11.28 3.52
N PRO A 17 -35.77 -12.31 2.85
CA PRO A 17 -36.58 -13.30 3.55
C PRO A 17 -35.81 -13.97 4.69
N ALA A 18 -36.48 -14.24 5.81
CA ALA A 18 -35.88 -14.90 6.97
C ALA A 18 -35.28 -16.28 6.64
N SER A 19 -35.76 -16.94 5.58
CA SER A 19 -35.20 -18.21 5.10
C SER A 19 -33.82 -18.07 4.45
N LEU A 20 -33.43 -16.86 4.04
CA LEU A 20 -32.17 -16.57 3.37
C LEU A 20 -31.18 -15.81 4.27
N SER A 21 -31.61 -15.34 5.43
CA SER A 21 -30.78 -14.50 6.30
C SER A 21 -29.54 -15.19 6.85
N SER A 22 -29.53 -16.52 6.94
CA SER A 22 -28.35 -17.29 7.31
C SER A 22 -27.41 -17.58 6.15
N LEU A 23 -27.82 -17.31 4.91
CA LEU A 23 -27.06 -17.61 3.68
C LEU A 23 -26.43 -16.37 3.05
N ILE A 24 -26.90 -15.18 3.42
CA ILE A 24 -26.50 -13.90 2.83
C ILE A 24 -25.79 -13.09 3.91
N THR A 25 -24.48 -12.95 3.78
CA THR A 25 -23.65 -12.11 4.67
C THR A 25 -23.83 -10.62 4.36
N SER A 26 -23.88 -10.27 3.08
CA SER A 26 -24.05 -8.91 2.59
C SER A 26 -24.65 -8.91 1.18
N ILE A 27 -25.15 -7.76 0.73
CA ILE A 27 -25.58 -7.54 -0.67
C ILE A 27 -24.85 -6.29 -1.17
N GLY A 28 -23.75 -6.51 -1.89
CA GLY A 28 -23.01 -5.45 -2.57
C GLY A 28 -23.68 -5.01 -3.88
N GLY A 29 -23.28 -3.85 -4.40
CA GLY A 29 -23.75 -3.35 -5.70
C GLY A 29 -25.19 -2.79 -5.72
N LEU A 30 -25.78 -2.51 -4.56
CA LEU A 30 -27.05 -1.74 -4.47
C LEU A 30 -26.83 -0.22 -4.42
N ASP A 31 -25.58 0.19 -4.27
CA ASP A 31 -25.10 1.56 -4.19
C ASP A 31 -23.79 1.65 -4.99
N ASP A 32 -23.70 2.59 -5.95
CA ASP A 32 -22.49 2.91 -6.72
C ASP A 32 -21.97 4.34 -6.46
N SER A 33 -22.40 4.97 -5.36
CA SER A 33 -22.05 6.35 -5.01
C SER A 33 -20.65 6.49 -4.40
N VAL A 34 -20.12 5.43 -3.79
CA VAL A 34 -18.79 5.38 -3.17
C VAL A 34 -17.75 5.05 -4.23
N LYS A 35 -16.61 5.76 -4.20
CA LYS A 35 -15.56 5.65 -5.20
C LYS A 35 -14.21 5.78 -4.53
N LEU A 36 -13.48 4.65 -4.52
CA LEU A 36 -12.12 4.63 -4.03
C LEU A 36 -11.26 5.64 -4.81
N HIS A 37 -10.26 6.17 -4.15
CA HIS A 37 -9.35 7.13 -4.73
C HIS A 37 -7.92 6.60 -4.66
N PRO A 38 -7.05 7.01 -5.59
CA PRO A 38 -5.63 6.67 -5.54
C PRO A 38 -4.98 7.35 -4.33
N LEU A 39 -4.16 6.62 -3.57
CA LEU A 39 -3.44 7.06 -2.37
C LEU A 39 -2.00 7.53 -2.68
N LEU A 40 -1.80 8.08 -3.88
CA LEU A 40 -0.57 8.76 -4.28
C LEU A 40 -0.62 10.24 -3.94
N HIS A 41 0.54 10.84 -3.66
CA HIS A 41 0.63 12.27 -3.41
C HIS A 41 1.73 12.92 -4.25
N ASP A 42 1.44 14.08 -4.83
CA ASP A 42 2.42 14.93 -5.52
C ASP A 42 2.36 16.32 -4.87
N LEU A 43 3.52 16.96 -4.71
CA LEU A 43 3.62 18.36 -4.27
C LEU A 43 2.98 19.35 -5.25
N ASN A 44 2.50 18.92 -6.43
CA ASN A 44 2.07 19.82 -7.49
C ASN A 44 0.86 19.36 -8.35
N PRO A 45 -0.39 19.44 -7.86
CA PRO A 45 -1.54 19.23 -8.73
C PRO A 45 -2.06 20.52 -9.42
N LYS A 46 -2.24 20.39 -10.73
CA LYS A 46 -3.36 20.93 -11.55
C LYS A 46 -3.62 22.44 -11.60
N SER A 47 -2.60 23.31 -11.54
CA SER A 47 -2.81 24.74 -11.86
C SER A 47 -1.79 25.41 -12.79
N GLY A 48 -1.11 24.67 -13.67
CA GLY A 48 -0.38 25.24 -14.82
C GLY A 48 0.64 26.34 -14.48
N LYS A 49 1.13 26.38 -13.24
CA LYS A 49 2.18 27.29 -12.78
C LYS A 49 3.32 26.42 -12.27
N PRO A 50 4.59 26.67 -12.65
CA PRO A 50 5.73 25.97 -12.06
C PRO A 50 5.85 26.41 -10.60
N GLY A 51 5.09 25.75 -9.73
CA GLY A 51 5.17 25.88 -8.29
C GLY A 51 6.20 24.88 -7.80
N LEU A 52 7.49 25.15 -7.99
CA LEU A 52 8.45 24.68 -7.01
C LEU A 52 8.09 25.42 -5.71
N GLY A 53 7.13 24.90 -4.94
CA GLY A 53 7.12 25.16 -3.51
C GLY A 53 8.54 24.91 -3.07
N LYS A 54 9.21 25.94 -2.53
CA LYS A 54 10.67 25.96 -2.39
C LYS A 54 11.13 24.67 -1.71
N ARG A 55 11.58 23.69 -2.51
CA ARG A 55 12.31 22.53 -2.02
C ARG A 55 13.49 23.14 -1.27
N SER A 56 13.59 22.88 0.03
CA SER A 56 14.70 23.40 0.83
C SER A 56 16.00 23.07 0.11
N LEU A 57 16.89 24.05 -0.08
CA LEU A 57 18.20 23.80 -0.70
C LEU A 57 19.11 22.93 0.19
N ASN A 58 18.65 22.57 1.38
CA ASN A 58 19.23 21.56 2.25
C ASN A 58 18.62 20.16 2.02
N ALA A 59 17.76 19.99 1.02
CA ALA A 59 17.14 18.72 0.70
C ALA A 59 18.16 17.73 0.13
N GLN A 60 17.99 16.46 0.48
CA GLN A 60 18.82 15.32 0.12
C GLN A 60 19.20 15.29 -1.38
N PRO A 61 20.30 14.63 -1.78
CA PRO A 61 20.80 14.60 -3.16
C PRO A 61 19.77 14.24 -4.25
N ASN A 62 18.72 13.52 -3.87
CA ASN A 62 17.64 12.99 -4.71
C ASN A 62 16.37 13.86 -4.72
N ALA A 63 16.28 14.92 -3.91
CA ALA A 63 15.06 15.69 -3.72
C ALA A 63 14.54 16.39 -4.99
N GLN A 64 15.26 16.41 -6.11
CA GLN A 64 14.75 16.95 -7.38
C GLN A 64 14.32 15.88 -8.39
N ALA A 65 14.86 14.66 -8.29
CA ALA A 65 14.63 13.59 -9.27
C ALA A 65 13.84 12.40 -8.70
N GLY A 66 13.60 12.40 -7.38
CA GLY A 66 13.05 11.27 -6.64
C GLY A 66 14.10 10.18 -6.40
N PHE A 67 13.81 9.27 -5.48
CA PHE A 67 14.58 8.05 -5.29
C PHE A 67 14.44 7.14 -6.50
N LYS A 68 15.58 6.63 -6.97
CA LYS A 68 15.67 5.61 -8.01
C LYS A 68 15.61 4.22 -7.37
N PRO A 69 15.39 3.16 -8.16
CA PRO A 69 15.41 1.78 -7.65
C PRO A 69 16.65 1.46 -6.80
N ALA A 70 17.84 1.82 -7.29
CA ALA A 70 19.10 1.56 -6.58
C ALA A 70 19.21 2.30 -5.24
N ASP A 71 18.64 3.49 -5.12
CA ASP A 71 18.67 4.26 -3.86
C ASP A 71 17.82 3.57 -2.80
N LEU A 72 16.64 3.09 -3.17
CA LEU A 72 15.72 2.36 -2.28
C LEU A 72 16.28 1.00 -1.88
N VAL A 73 16.90 0.27 -2.82
CA VAL A 73 17.57 -1.00 -2.54
C VAL A 73 18.67 -0.84 -1.50
N ALA A 74 19.43 0.25 -1.56
CA ALA A 74 20.48 0.55 -0.60
C ALA A 74 19.91 1.08 0.73
N ALA A 75 18.84 1.87 0.68
CA ALA A 75 18.23 2.45 1.88
C ALA A 75 17.53 1.41 2.77
N TYR A 76 16.94 0.36 2.19
CA TYR A 76 16.20 -0.67 2.95
C TYR A 76 16.90 -2.03 2.98
N ASP A 77 18.22 -2.04 2.79
CA ASP A 77 19.09 -3.23 2.81
C ASP A 77 18.60 -4.41 1.94
N ALA A 78 18.09 -4.14 0.75
CA ALA A 78 17.73 -5.20 -0.21
C ALA A 78 18.93 -5.65 -1.08
N GLY A 79 20.03 -4.89 -1.04
CA GLY A 79 21.25 -5.15 -1.82
C GLY A 79 21.85 -6.55 -1.66
N PRO A 80 21.99 -7.10 -0.44
CA PRO A 80 22.49 -8.46 -0.24
C PRO A 80 21.67 -9.54 -0.96
N LEU A 81 20.34 -9.38 -1.04
CA LEU A 81 19.47 -10.29 -1.79
C LEU A 81 19.75 -10.20 -3.29
N GLN A 82 19.82 -8.99 -3.85
CA GLN A 82 20.09 -8.78 -5.26
C GLN A 82 21.48 -9.32 -5.69
N GLN A 83 22.50 -9.13 -4.84
CA GLN A 83 23.84 -9.69 -5.05
C GLN A 83 23.84 -11.23 -5.07
N ALA A 84 22.93 -11.86 -4.32
CA ALA A 84 22.69 -13.31 -4.35
C ALA A 84 21.79 -13.75 -5.53
N GLY A 85 21.50 -12.86 -6.47
CA GLY A 85 20.63 -13.12 -7.63
C GLY A 85 19.17 -13.36 -7.24
N VAL A 86 18.73 -12.83 -6.10
CA VAL A 86 17.33 -12.81 -5.67
C VAL A 86 16.69 -11.53 -6.17
N MET A 87 15.80 -11.67 -7.15
CA MET A 87 15.24 -10.55 -7.94
C MET A 87 13.72 -10.69 -8.13
N GLY A 88 13.06 -11.60 -7.39
CA GLY A 88 11.63 -11.91 -7.51
C GLY A 88 11.32 -13.10 -8.44
N ASN A 89 12.30 -13.94 -8.77
CA ASN A 89 12.09 -15.09 -9.65
C ASN A 89 11.01 -16.04 -9.08
N ASN A 90 10.14 -16.55 -9.98
CA ASN A 90 9.01 -17.43 -9.64
C ASN A 90 7.99 -16.83 -8.67
N GLN A 91 7.99 -15.51 -8.49
CA GLN A 91 6.95 -14.80 -7.78
C GLN A 91 6.07 -14.03 -8.76
N THR A 92 4.82 -13.87 -8.39
CA THR A 92 3.79 -13.13 -9.10
C THR A 92 3.12 -12.17 -8.12
N VAL A 93 3.10 -10.89 -8.46
CA VAL A 93 2.41 -9.83 -7.73
C VAL A 93 1.12 -9.48 -8.49
N ALA A 94 -0.02 -9.56 -7.82
CA ALA A 94 -1.26 -8.97 -8.30
C ALA A 94 -1.25 -7.48 -7.96
N VAL A 95 -1.57 -6.65 -8.93
CA VAL A 95 -1.70 -5.21 -8.76
C VAL A 95 -3.19 -4.89 -8.90
N PHE A 96 -3.84 -4.43 -7.83
CA PHE A 96 -5.26 -4.08 -7.85
C PHE A 96 -5.43 -2.65 -8.35
N GLU A 97 -6.21 -2.47 -9.42
CA GLU A 97 -6.34 -1.17 -10.09
C GLU A 97 -7.78 -0.86 -10.49
N LEU A 98 -8.13 0.43 -10.41
CA LEU A 98 -9.44 0.96 -10.79
C LEU A 98 -9.39 1.91 -12.00
N ASP A 99 -8.28 1.87 -12.75
CA ASP A 99 -8.05 2.58 -14.01
C ASP A 99 -7.05 1.77 -14.87
N GLY A 100 -6.85 2.16 -16.13
CA GLY A 100 -5.80 1.61 -16.99
C GLY A 100 -4.55 2.48 -17.05
N TYR A 101 -3.55 2.08 -17.86
CA TYR A 101 -2.24 2.74 -17.94
C TYR A 101 -1.64 2.75 -19.36
N GLN A 102 -0.56 3.50 -19.55
CA GLN A 102 0.24 3.45 -20.76
C GLN A 102 1.40 2.45 -20.64
N SER A 103 1.27 1.30 -21.30
CA SER A 103 2.34 0.27 -21.32
C SER A 103 3.69 0.76 -21.88
N SER A 104 3.70 1.82 -22.71
CA SER A 104 4.93 2.46 -23.17
C SER A 104 5.71 3.16 -22.05
N ASP A 105 5.01 3.68 -21.04
CA ASP A 105 5.60 4.40 -19.93
C ASP A 105 6.34 3.41 -19.02
N ILE A 106 5.69 2.28 -18.69
CA ILE A 106 6.33 1.15 -18.01
C ILE A 106 7.57 0.65 -18.76
N THR A 107 7.47 0.51 -20.08
CA THR A 107 8.61 0.08 -20.90
C THR A 107 9.77 1.07 -20.81
N GLN A 108 9.48 2.37 -20.82
CA GLN A 108 10.48 3.43 -20.72
C GLN A 108 11.15 3.45 -19.33
N TYR A 109 10.39 3.24 -18.26
CA TYR A 109 10.91 3.12 -16.91
C TYR A 109 11.87 1.94 -16.76
N LEU A 110 11.42 0.75 -17.18
CA LEU A 110 12.21 -0.49 -17.13
C LEU A 110 13.54 -0.34 -17.89
N GLN A 111 13.52 0.31 -19.06
CA GLN A 111 14.72 0.58 -19.85
C GLN A 111 15.63 1.60 -19.18
N ALA A 112 15.08 2.69 -18.65
CA ALA A 112 15.86 3.76 -18.02
C ALA A 112 16.64 3.27 -16.80
N TYR A 113 16.06 2.35 -16.03
CA TYR A 113 16.68 1.77 -14.84
C TYR A 113 17.28 0.38 -15.07
N ASN A 114 17.31 -0.11 -16.31
CA ASN A 114 17.88 -1.41 -16.68
C ASN A 114 17.32 -2.58 -15.84
N LEU A 115 16.00 -2.58 -15.60
CA LEU A 115 15.29 -3.57 -14.79
C LEU A 115 14.95 -4.84 -15.59
N GLY A 116 15.23 -4.86 -16.89
CA GLY A 116 14.89 -5.95 -17.78
C GLY A 116 13.42 -5.94 -18.18
N ASN A 117 12.87 -7.10 -18.51
CA ASN A 117 11.52 -7.24 -19.06
C ASN A 117 10.73 -8.26 -18.21
N PRO A 118 10.23 -7.89 -17.02
CA PRO A 118 9.31 -8.74 -16.28
C PRO A 118 8.04 -9.03 -17.10
N SER A 119 7.39 -10.16 -16.81
CA SER A 119 6.10 -10.48 -17.42
C SER A 119 5.01 -9.63 -16.76
N ILE A 120 4.53 -8.61 -17.45
CA ILE A 120 3.41 -7.76 -17.01
C ILE A 120 2.22 -8.06 -17.91
N SER A 121 1.08 -8.39 -17.31
CA SER A 121 -0.14 -8.77 -18.03
C SER A 121 -1.38 -8.21 -17.35
N ASN A 122 -2.45 -8.00 -18.11
CA ASN A 122 -3.70 -7.46 -17.60
C ASN A 122 -4.76 -8.55 -17.43
N VAL A 123 -5.60 -8.38 -16.41
CA VAL A 123 -6.90 -9.04 -16.26
C VAL A 123 -7.94 -7.95 -16.15
N LEU A 124 -8.72 -7.77 -17.21
CA LEU A 124 -9.80 -6.79 -17.27
C LEU A 124 -11.06 -7.36 -16.62
N VAL A 125 -11.61 -6.64 -15.65
CA VAL A 125 -12.80 -7.02 -14.88
C VAL A 125 -13.97 -6.11 -15.28
N ASP A 126 -15.16 -6.70 -15.39
CA ASP A 126 -16.44 -6.01 -15.65
C ASP A 126 -16.45 -5.02 -16.82
N GLY A 127 -15.70 -5.35 -17.88
CA GLY A 127 -15.66 -4.54 -19.09
C GLY A 127 -14.76 -3.31 -19.01
N SER A 128 -13.85 -3.24 -18.02
CA SER A 128 -12.66 -2.39 -18.13
C SER A 128 -11.98 -2.61 -19.49
N ASP A 129 -11.52 -1.53 -20.12
CA ASP A 129 -10.87 -1.57 -21.44
C ASP A 129 -9.35 -1.37 -21.35
N GLY A 130 -8.83 -1.21 -20.14
CA GLY A 130 -7.41 -0.97 -19.84
C GLY A 130 -6.86 0.33 -20.40
N SER A 131 -7.72 1.25 -20.83
CA SER A 131 -7.29 2.56 -21.32
C SER A 131 -6.86 3.48 -20.17
N ALA A 132 -5.79 4.25 -20.39
CA ALA A 132 -5.26 5.18 -19.41
C ALA A 132 -6.24 6.35 -19.13
N GLY A 133 -6.85 6.36 -17.95
CA GLY A 133 -7.74 7.41 -17.47
C GLY A 133 -7.07 8.38 -16.49
N GLN A 134 -7.86 8.84 -15.51
CA GLN A 134 -7.43 9.86 -14.55
C GLN A 134 -6.54 9.30 -13.44
N GLY A 135 -6.67 8.00 -13.16
CA GLY A 135 -5.86 7.23 -12.21
C GLY A 135 -4.63 6.58 -12.82
N ALA A 136 -4.35 6.77 -14.11
CA ALA A 136 -3.23 6.09 -14.78
C ALA A 136 -1.85 6.32 -14.11
N ILE A 137 -1.66 7.47 -13.46
CA ILE A 137 -0.44 7.75 -12.69
C ILE A 137 -0.28 6.83 -11.46
N GLU A 138 -1.39 6.41 -10.82
CA GLU A 138 -1.38 5.42 -9.74
C GLU A 138 -0.97 4.05 -10.29
N VAL A 139 -1.65 3.63 -11.36
CA VAL A 139 -1.38 2.34 -12.00
C VAL A 139 0.08 2.23 -12.45
N GLU A 140 0.64 3.31 -13.01
CA GLU A 140 2.03 3.35 -13.43
C GLU A 140 3.00 3.36 -12.23
N LEU A 141 2.71 4.12 -11.16
CA LEU A 141 3.49 4.09 -9.91
C LEU A 141 3.58 2.68 -9.32
N ASP A 142 2.45 1.99 -9.18
CA ASP A 142 2.37 0.66 -8.58
C ASP A 142 3.22 -0.36 -9.36
N ILE A 143 3.02 -0.41 -10.69
CA ILE A 143 3.75 -1.34 -11.58
C ILE A 143 5.26 -1.05 -11.54
N GLU A 144 5.64 0.22 -11.59
CA GLU A 144 7.03 0.66 -11.60
C GLU A 144 7.74 0.35 -10.29
N VAL A 145 7.10 0.59 -9.14
CA VAL A 145 7.69 0.32 -7.83
C VAL A 145 7.84 -1.18 -7.58
N VAL A 146 6.85 -2.00 -7.97
CA VAL A 146 7.01 -3.47 -7.92
C VAL A 146 8.18 -3.91 -8.80
N ALA A 147 8.28 -3.40 -10.02
CA ALA A 147 9.37 -3.74 -10.94
C ALA A 147 10.75 -3.27 -10.44
N ALA A 148 10.80 -2.13 -9.76
CA ALA A 148 12.02 -1.59 -9.17
C ALA A 148 12.58 -2.53 -8.09
N MET A 149 11.73 -3.06 -7.22
CA MET A 149 12.16 -3.90 -6.10
C MET A 149 12.33 -5.37 -6.49
N ALA A 150 11.48 -5.87 -7.39
CA ALA A 150 11.48 -7.26 -7.86
C ALA A 150 11.48 -7.35 -9.40
N PRO A 151 12.60 -7.00 -10.06
CA PRO A 151 12.68 -6.90 -11.53
C PRO A 151 12.48 -8.22 -12.30
N LYS A 152 12.42 -9.36 -11.61
CA LYS A 152 12.13 -10.69 -12.18
C LYS A 152 10.80 -11.29 -11.72
N ALA A 153 10.04 -10.59 -10.88
CA ALA A 153 8.67 -11.00 -10.57
C ALA A 153 7.74 -10.77 -11.77
N SER A 154 6.77 -11.66 -11.94
CA SER A 154 5.64 -11.41 -12.84
C SER A 154 4.65 -10.48 -12.16
N GLN A 155 3.95 -9.67 -12.95
CA GLN A 155 2.88 -8.81 -12.47
C GLN A 155 1.60 -9.13 -13.23
N ILE A 156 0.49 -9.22 -12.50
CA ILE A 156 -0.85 -9.31 -13.09
C ILE A 156 -1.62 -8.09 -12.61
N VAL A 157 -1.89 -7.15 -13.52
CA VAL A 157 -2.64 -5.93 -13.26
C VAL A 157 -4.12 -6.24 -13.43
N TYR A 158 -4.86 -6.26 -12.32
CA TYR A 158 -6.29 -6.52 -12.28
C TYR A 158 -7.03 -5.17 -12.32
N GLU A 159 -7.62 -4.85 -13.46
CA GLU A 159 -8.24 -3.55 -13.73
C GLU A 159 -9.76 -3.67 -13.72
N GLY A 160 -10.40 -3.03 -12.76
CA GLY A 160 -11.86 -2.98 -12.61
C GLY A 160 -12.43 -1.57 -12.72
N PRO A 161 -13.75 -1.42 -12.92
CA PRO A 161 -14.39 -0.11 -12.87
C PRO A 161 -14.46 0.40 -11.42
N ASN A 162 -14.13 1.69 -11.22
CA ASN A 162 -14.24 2.36 -9.91
C ASN A 162 -15.70 2.56 -9.47
N SER A 163 -16.24 1.51 -8.86
CA SER A 163 -17.59 1.37 -8.34
C SER A 163 -17.59 0.27 -7.29
N THR A 164 -18.53 0.29 -6.35
CA THR A 164 -18.68 -0.76 -5.32
C THR A 164 -18.67 -2.19 -5.90
N GLN A 165 -19.40 -2.41 -6.99
CA GLN A 165 -19.42 -3.72 -7.64
C GLN A 165 -18.05 -4.06 -8.26
N GLY A 166 -17.50 -3.18 -9.09
CA GLY A 166 -16.22 -3.43 -9.75
C GLY A 166 -15.06 -3.63 -8.76
N VAL A 167 -15.06 -2.93 -7.63
CA VAL A 167 -14.10 -3.12 -6.54
C VAL A 167 -14.21 -4.54 -5.97
N ASN A 168 -15.41 -4.95 -5.57
CA ASN A 168 -15.67 -6.29 -5.04
C ASN A 168 -15.30 -7.39 -6.04
N ASP A 169 -15.74 -7.25 -7.29
CA ASP A 169 -15.51 -8.23 -8.33
C ASP A 169 -14.01 -8.31 -8.68
N THR A 170 -13.27 -7.21 -8.63
CA THR A 170 -11.82 -7.18 -8.88
C THR A 170 -11.03 -7.83 -7.74
N TYR A 171 -11.32 -7.52 -6.48
CA TYR A 171 -10.71 -8.22 -5.34
C TYR A 171 -11.03 -9.72 -5.36
N ASN A 172 -12.30 -10.07 -5.58
CA ASN A 172 -12.72 -11.45 -5.68
C ASN A 172 -12.04 -12.16 -6.85
N LYS A 173 -11.82 -11.48 -7.98
CA LYS A 173 -11.11 -12.04 -9.13
C LYS A 173 -9.65 -12.35 -8.83
N ILE A 174 -8.94 -11.49 -8.09
CA ILE A 174 -7.57 -11.74 -7.62
C ILE A 174 -7.51 -13.03 -6.81
N VAL A 175 -8.38 -13.13 -5.79
CA VAL A 175 -8.42 -14.27 -4.85
C VAL A 175 -8.90 -15.56 -5.51
N THR A 176 -9.88 -15.50 -6.42
CA THR A 176 -10.41 -16.69 -7.11
C THR A 176 -9.50 -17.19 -8.22
N ASP A 177 -8.78 -16.31 -8.91
CA ASP A 177 -7.73 -16.73 -9.85
C ASP A 177 -6.59 -17.45 -9.12
N ASN A 178 -6.23 -16.98 -7.92
CA ASN A 178 -5.18 -17.55 -7.09
C ASN A 178 -3.86 -17.78 -7.88
N LYS A 179 -3.51 -16.81 -8.72
CA LYS A 179 -2.31 -16.84 -9.58
C LYS A 179 -1.14 -16.05 -9.01
N ALA A 180 -1.41 -15.16 -8.06
CA ALA A 180 -0.42 -14.32 -7.41
C ALA A 180 -0.18 -14.78 -5.97
N GLN A 181 1.05 -14.67 -5.49
CA GLN A 181 1.40 -14.94 -4.10
C GLN A 181 1.30 -13.68 -3.23
N ILE A 182 1.29 -12.52 -3.87
CA ILE A 182 1.34 -11.20 -3.26
C ILE A 182 0.34 -10.30 -3.98
N THR A 183 -0.31 -9.39 -3.26
CA THR A 183 -1.19 -8.36 -3.81
C THR A 183 -0.76 -7.00 -3.26
N THR A 184 -0.67 -6.00 -4.13
CA THR A 184 -0.56 -4.58 -3.74
C THR A 184 -1.85 -3.85 -4.07
N ILE A 185 -2.22 -2.91 -3.21
CA ILE A 185 -3.46 -2.15 -3.26
C ILE A 185 -3.16 -0.70 -2.90
N SER A 186 -3.28 0.19 -3.88
CA SER A 186 -3.00 1.63 -3.73
C SER A 186 -4.26 2.50 -3.90
N TRP A 187 -5.43 1.86 -3.77
CA TRP A 187 -6.75 2.49 -3.86
C TRP A 187 -7.48 2.29 -2.54
N GLY A 188 -8.02 3.38 -2.01
CA GLY A 188 -8.66 3.39 -0.71
C GLY A 188 -9.79 4.40 -0.59
N GLU A 189 -10.53 4.27 0.48
CA GLU A 189 -11.45 5.31 0.96
C GLU A 189 -11.67 5.13 2.46
N CYS A 190 -12.17 6.17 3.13
CA CYS A 190 -12.32 6.12 4.57
C CYS A 190 -13.28 5.00 5.00
N GLU A 191 -12.89 4.26 6.04
CA GLU A 191 -13.63 3.10 6.54
C GLU A 191 -15.10 3.44 6.84
N THR A 192 -15.34 4.64 7.35
CA THR A 192 -16.70 5.09 7.69
C THR A 192 -17.57 5.32 6.44
N ALA A 193 -17.00 5.76 5.31
CA ALA A 193 -17.73 5.93 4.06
C ALA A 193 -17.99 4.61 3.33
N SER A 194 -17.10 3.61 3.46
CA SER A 194 -17.31 2.27 2.88
C SER A 194 -18.58 1.61 3.44
N GLY A 195 -18.82 1.77 4.74
CA GLY A 195 -19.98 1.23 5.44
C GLY A 195 -19.82 -0.24 5.85
N ALA A 196 -20.39 -0.60 6.99
CA ALA A 196 -20.12 -1.88 7.65
C ALA A 196 -20.45 -3.12 6.81
N SER A 197 -21.48 -3.08 5.97
CA SER A 197 -21.82 -4.23 5.12
C SER A 197 -20.80 -4.48 4.02
N GLU A 198 -20.25 -3.41 3.46
CA GLU A 198 -19.23 -3.51 2.41
C GLU A 198 -17.92 -4.02 2.99
N LEU A 199 -17.52 -3.47 4.14
CA LEU A 199 -16.33 -3.92 4.87
C LEU A 199 -16.40 -5.42 5.21
N GLN A 200 -17.58 -5.94 5.56
CA GLN A 200 -17.75 -7.39 5.81
C GLN A 200 -17.71 -8.24 4.52
N THR A 201 -18.15 -7.70 3.38
CA THR A 201 -17.97 -8.35 2.07
C THR A 201 -16.48 -8.49 1.77
N LEU A 202 -15.74 -7.39 1.90
CA LEU A 202 -14.32 -7.33 1.62
C LEU A 202 -13.52 -8.21 2.60
N ASP A 203 -13.82 -8.18 3.90
CA ASP A 203 -13.22 -9.07 4.91
C ASP A 203 -13.34 -10.54 4.52
N THR A 204 -14.51 -10.95 4.01
CA THR A 204 -14.70 -12.34 3.55
C THR A 204 -13.78 -12.69 2.38
N ILE A 205 -13.58 -11.78 1.43
CA ILE A 205 -12.69 -11.96 0.28
C ILE A 205 -11.23 -12.01 0.75
N PHE A 206 -10.81 -11.07 1.59
CA PHE A 206 -9.43 -10.98 2.08
C PHE A 206 -9.07 -12.16 2.98
N LYS A 207 -10.00 -12.60 3.83
CA LYS A 207 -9.86 -13.82 4.63
C LYS A 207 -9.63 -15.05 3.76
N GLN A 208 -10.34 -15.19 2.64
CA GLN A 208 -10.11 -16.27 1.70
C GLN A 208 -8.70 -16.21 1.10
N GLY A 209 -8.25 -15.04 0.65
CA GLY A 209 -6.91 -14.93 0.06
C GLY A 209 -5.78 -15.13 1.10
N ALA A 210 -5.96 -14.66 2.33
CA ALA A 210 -5.06 -14.97 3.45
C ALA A 210 -4.99 -16.49 3.70
N ALA A 211 -6.12 -17.19 3.68
CA ALA A 211 -6.17 -18.65 3.83
C ALA A 211 -5.52 -19.41 2.65
N GLN A 212 -5.51 -18.82 1.45
CA GLN A 212 -4.76 -19.33 0.29
C GLN A 212 -3.27 -18.99 0.35
N GLY A 213 -2.84 -18.23 1.36
CA GLY A 213 -1.46 -17.81 1.55
C GLY A 213 -1.02 -16.72 0.57
N ILE A 214 -1.92 -15.79 0.24
CA ILE A 214 -1.63 -14.55 -0.49
C ILE A 214 -1.26 -13.48 0.55
N ALA A 215 -0.11 -12.82 0.38
CA ALA A 215 0.28 -11.66 1.18
C ALA A 215 -0.35 -10.40 0.56
N MET A 216 -1.22 -9.69 1.27
CA MET A 216 -1.88 -8.50 0.73
C MET A 216 -1.42 -7.25 1.47
N PHE A 217 -0.95 -6.25 0.72
CA PHE A 217 -0.46 -4.98 1.23
C PHE A 217 -1.33 -3.86 0.68
N ALA A 218 -1.87 -3.02 1.56
CA ALA A 218 -2.65 -1.85 1.15
C ALA A 218 -2.07 -0.57 1.72
N ALA A 219 -2.03 0.47 0.90
CA ALA A 219 -1.71 1.83 1.32
C ALA A 219 -2.68 2.26 2.44
N SER A 220 -2.16 2.84 3.54
CA SER A 220 -2.99 3.13 4.72
C SER A 220 -3.69 4.48 4.72
N GLY A 221 -3.51 5.28 3.67
CA GLY A 221 -4.10 6.59 3.51
C GLY A 221 -3.06 7.71 3.41
N ASP A 222 -3.46 8.85 2.85
CA ASP A 222 -2.60 10.02 2.61
C ASP A 222 -3.04 11.28 3.37
N SER A 223 -4.00 11.12 4.27
CA SER A 223 -4.65 12.20 5.03
C SER A 223 -4.30 12.17 6.53
N GLY A 224 -3.18 11.54 6.88
CA GLY A 224 -2.81 11.27 8.27
C GLY A 224 -3.90 10.48 9.00
N ALA A 225 -4.18 10.84 10.25
CA ALA A 225 -5.26 10.20 11.02
C ALA A 225 -6.69 10.60 10.62
N TYR A 226 -6.89 11.36 9.53
CA TYR A 226 -8.17 12.04 9.19
C TYR A 226 -8.68 11.69 7.79
N ASP A 227 -8.90 10.40 7.54
CA ASP A 227 -9.12 9.89 6.19
C ASP A 227 -10.47 10.30 5.55
N CYS A 228 -11.46 10.69 6.37
CA CYS A 228 -12.79 11.10 5.91
C CYS A 228 -12.86 12.48 5.23
N ASN A 229 -11.74 13.13 4.90
CA ASN A 229 -11.67 14.52 4.43
C ASN A 229 -12.46 15.49 5.35
N ASP A 230 -12.38 15.23 6.65
CA ASP A 230 -12.95 16.06 7.70
C ASP A 230 -11.98 16.15 8.89
N THR A 231 -12.48 16.45 10.08
CA THR A 231 -11.65 16.54 11.29
C THR A 231 -11.82 15.35 12.23
N ASN A 232 -12.54 14.31 11.81
CA ASN A 232 -12.78 13.11 12.58
C ASN A 232 -11.68 12.09 12.30
N LEU A 233 -11.34 11.31 13.32
CA LEU A 233 -10.35 10.25 13.18
C LEU A 233 -10.98 9.08 12.42
N ALA A 234 -10.29 8.62 11.38
CA ALA A 234 -10.69 7.47 10.59
C ALA A 234 -9.46 6.85 9.92
N VAL A 235 -9.45 5.53 9.82
CA VAL A 235 -8.50 4.79 9.01
C VAL A 235 -9.07 4.57 7.60
N ASP A 236 -8.18 4.29 6.66
CA ASP A 236 -8.51 3.93 5.28
C ASP A 236 -8.93 2.45 5.17
N SER A 237 -9.84 2.15 4.24
CA SER A 237 -10.20 0.81 3.79
C SER A 237 -9.68 0.58 2.36
N PRO A 238 -8.94 -0.51 2.11
CA PRO A 238 -8.99 -1.76 2.88
C PRO A 238 -7.87 -1.93 3.93
N ALA A 239 -6.99 -0.95 4.14
CA ALA A 239 -5.89 -1.11 5.10
C ALA A 239 -6.37 -1.42 6.54
N GLY A 240 -7.55 -0.95 6.94
CA GLY A 240 -8.19 -1.27 8.22
C GLY A 240 -8.60 -2.73 8.41
N ASP A 241 -8.64 -3.54 7.36
CA ASP A 241 -9.02 -4.95 7.43
C ASP A 241 -7.93 -5.83 8.09
N PRO A 242 -8.27 -6.76 9.01
CA PRO A 242 -7.29 -7.62 9.67
C PRO A 242 -6.53 -8.60 8.75
N TYR A 243 -7.04 -8.92 7.56
CA TYR A 243 -6.36 -9.81 6.61
C TYR A 243 -5.47 -9.06 5.62
N ILE A 244 -5.46 -7.73 5.70
CA ILE A 244 -4.60 -6.83 4.93
C ILE A 244 -3.46 -6.33 5.81
N THR A 245 -2.25 -6.27 5.25
CA THR A 245 -1.12 -5.55 5.86
C THR A 245 -1.24 -4.08 5.47
N GLY A 246 -1.63 -3.23 6.41
CA GLY A 246 -1.73 -1.78 6.19
C GLY A 246 -0.33 -1.16 6.15
N VAL A 247 -0.04 -0.38 5.12
CA VAL A 247 1.29 0.19 4.87
C VAL A 247 1.26 1.71 4.98
N GLY A 248 1.86 2.21 6.05
CA GLY A 248 2.03 3.61 6.39
C GLY A 248 3.14 4.32 5.65
N GLY A 249 3.27 5.61 5.95
CA GLY A 249 4.15 6.52 5.25
C GLY A 249 5.21 7.18 6.12
N THR A 250 6.45 7.13 5.67
CA THR A 250 7.60 7.81 6.30
C THR A 250 8.18 8.89 5.38
N ASN A 251 8.98 9.78 5.97
CA ASN A 251 9.91 10.65 5.28
C ASN A 251 11.31 10.07 5.43
N LEU A 252 11.84 9.49 4.36
CA LEU A 252 13.16 8.86 4.35
C LEU A 252 14.28 9.88 4.08
N GLN A 253 15.26 9.89 4.98
CA GLN A 253 16.53 10.58 4.81
C GLN A 253 17.64 9.56 4.57
N VAL A 254 18.35 9.69 3.44
CA VAL A 254 19.53 8.88 3.15
C VAL A 254 20.80 9.58 3.62
N SER A 255 21.82 8.80 3.97
CA SER A 255 23.14 9.32 4.33
C SER A 255 24.21 8.46 3.67
N ASN A 256 25.12 9.08 2.91
CA ASN A 256 26.17 8.39 2.15
C ASN A 256 25.66 7.25 1.24
N GLY A 257 24.45 7.39 0.69
CA GLY A 257 23.86 6.41 -0.23
C GLY A 257 23.24 5.18 0.44
N ALA A 258 23.03 5.19 1.75
CA ALA A 258 22.33 4.16 2.51
C ALA A 258 21.29 4.78 3.46
N TYR A 259 20.62 3.95 4.26
CA TYR A 259 19.70 4.39 5.31
C TYR A 259 20.37 5.46 6.20
N GLY A 260 19.68 6.57 6.41
CA GLY A 260 20.08 7.59 7.38
C GLY A 260 19.13 7.62 8.57
N SER A 261 17.89 8.02 8.32
CA SER A 261 16.82 8.08 9.32
C SER A 261 15.46 8.18 8.65
N GLU A 262 14.41 7.88 9.40
CA GLU A 262 13.04 8.17 9.01
C GLU A 262 12.29 8.93 10.12
N SER A 263 11.38 9.79 9.69
CA SER A 263 10.29 10.30 10.53
C SER A 263 8.96 9.90 9.91
N VAL A 264 7.87 9.99 10.67
CA VAL A 264 6.52 9.86 10.09
C VAL A 264 6.34 10.93 9.00
N TRP A 265 5.71 10.57 7.88
CA TRP A 265 5.33 11.53 6.86
C TRP A 265 4.12 12.35 7.33
N SER A 266 4.30 13.67 7.43
CA SER A 266 3.25 14.61 7.80
C SER A 266 3.55 16.01 7.26
N ASN A 267 2.52 16.64 6.69
CA ASN A 267 2.54 17.99 6.18
C ASN A 267 1.21 18.70 6.51
N PRO A 268 1.14 19.41 7.65
CA PRO A 268 -0.09 20.09 8.08
C PRO A 268 -0.47 21.29 7.19
N THR A 269 0.40 21.72 6.29
CA THR A 269 0.12 22.85 5.38
C THR A 269 -0.52 22.42 4.07
N ASP A 270 -0.48 21.14 3.76
CA ASP A 270 -0.98 20.58 2.51
C ASP A 270 -2.40 20.04 2.66
N THR A 271 -3.37 20.93 2.47
CA THR A 271 -4.79 20.67 2.75
C THR A 271 -5.57 20.17 1.52
N GLN A 272 -4.88 19.55 0.56
CA GLN A 272 -5.50 19.11 -0.69
C GLN A 272 -6.47 17.93 -0.51
N ARG A 273 -6.12 16.98 0.36
CA ARG A 273 -6.91 15.76 0.62
C ARG A 273 -7.73 15.82 1.90
N SER A 274 -7.22 16.51 2.91
CA SER A 274 -7.87 16.66 4.22
C SER A 274 -7.66 18.07 4.77
N PRO A 275 -8.63 18.63 5.51
CA PRO A 275 -8.48 19.94 6.17
C PRO A 275 -7.38 19.97 7.24
N LYS A 276 -6.81 18.80 7.60
CA LYS A 276 -5.74 18.68 8.60
C LYS A 276 -4.33 18.62 8.01
N GLY A 277 -4.20 18.42 6.70
CA GLY A 277 -2.92 18.23 6.04
C GLY A 277 -2.88 16.93 5.21
N SER A 278 -1.68 16.59 4.75
CA SER A 278 -1.36 15.27 4.18
C SER A 278 -0.36 14.54 5.07
N GLY A 279 -0.36 13.21 5.03
CA GLY A 279 0.54 12.39 5.84
C GLY A 279 0.18 10.91 5.77
N GLY A 280 1.07 10.06 6.26
CA GLY A 280 0.83 8.62 6.27
C GLY A 280 -0.39 8.25 7.12
N GLY A 281 -1.32 7.50 6.56
CA GLY A 281 -2.56 7.12 7.22
C GLY A 281 -2.33 6.16 8.39
N GLY A 282 -3.13 6.32 9.45
CA GLY A 282 -2.99 5.48 10.63
C GLY A 282 -3.92 5.88 11.77
N GLY A 283 -4.29 4.91 12.59
CA GLY A 283 -5.26 5.06 13.66
C GLY A 283 -5.95 3.75 14.01
N LEU A 284 -7.16 3.87 14.56
CA LEU A 284 -7.94 2.74 15.06
C LEU A 284 -9.13 2.52 14.15
N SER A 285 -9.34 1.27 13.74
CA SER A 285 -10.57 0.87 13.05
C SER A 285 -11.78 1.12 13.94
N ASN A 286 -12.91 1.50 13.33
CA ASN A 286 -14.20 1.59 14.03
C ASN A 286 -15.07 0.34 13.82
N THR A 287 -14.66 -0.54 12.91
CA THR A 287 -15.40 -1.73 12.47
C THR A 287 -14.75 -3.01 12.99
N PHE A 288 -13.44 -3.15 12.80
CA PHE A 288 -12.72 -4.39 13.07
C PHE A 288 -12.13 -4.42 14.47
N LYS A 289 -12.27 -5.57 15.14
CA LYS A 289 -11.63 -5.82 16.43
C LYS A 289 -10.17 -6.15 16.27
N GLU A 290 -9.39 -5.80 17.30
CA GLU A 290 -7.98 -6.13 17.36
C GLU A 290 -7.81 -7.65 17.19
N PRO A 291 -7.10 -8.11 16.15
CA PRO A 291 -6.92 -9.53 15.90
C PRO A 291 -5.88 -10.10 16.86
N SER A 292 -6.00 -11.39 17.21
CA SER A 292 -5.13 -12.00 18.24
C SER A 292 -3.63 -12.02 17.93
N TRP A 293 -3.26 -11.80 16.67
CA TRP A 293 -1.86 -11.70 16.24
C TRP A 293 -1.28 -10.29 16.38
N GLN A 294 -2.11 -9.25 16.48
CA GLN A 294 -1.69 -7.86 16.65
C GLN A 294 -1.25 -7.68 18.10
N THR A 295 -0.02 -8.11 18.39
CA THR A 295 0.57 -8.09 19.72
C THR A 295 2.07 -7.82 19.60
N GLY A 296 2.62 -7.13 20.58
CA GLY A 296 4.05 -6.80 20.59
C GLY A 296 4.33 -5.52 21.37
N PRO A 297 5.60 -5.13 21.52
CA PRO A 297 5.97 -3.87 22.16
C PRO A 297 5.32 -2.68 21.43
N GLY A 298 4.69 -1.77 22.18
CA GLY A 298 4.05 -0.56 21.64
C GLY A 298 2.60 -0.72 21.19
N VAL A 299 2.15 -1.94 20.85
CA VAL A 299 0.78 -2.20 20.35
C VAL A 299 -0.26 -1.75 21.37
N THR A 300 -0.23 -2.29 22.60
CA THR A 300 -1.07 -1.77 23.68
C THR A 300 -0.46 -0.49 24.26
N ASN A 301 -1.03 0.66 23.87
CA ASN A 301 -0.61 1.98 24.31
C ASN A 301 -1.81 2.81 24.84
N GLN A 302 -1.59 4.12 25.05
CA GLN A 302 -2.61 5.01 25.62
C GLN A 302 -3.81 5.31 24.70
N TYR A 303 -3.68 5.01 23.40
CA TYR A 303 -4.74 5.20 22.40
C TYR A 303 -5.54 3.92 22.15
N SER A 304 -4.95 2.75 22.39
CA SER A 304 -5.55 1.44 22.14
C SER A 304 -6.91 1.29 22.81
N ASN A 305 -7.88 0.77 22.05
CA ASN A 305 -9.25 0.57 22.49
C ASN A 305 -9.81 -0.85 22.21
N GLY A 306 -8.93 -1.78 21.82
CA GLY A 306 -9.29 -3.16 21.44
C GLY A 306 -9.86 -3.30 20.02
N ASN A 307 -9.71 -2.27 19.18
CA ASN A 307 -9.96 -2.34 17.75
C ASN A 307 -8.64 -2.47 16.98
N ARG A 308 -8.73 -2.92 15.72
CA ARG A 308 -7.58 -3.08 14.82
C ARG A 308 -6.83 -1.75 14.68
N GLU A 309 -5.53 -1.77 14.94
CA GLU A 309 -4.63 -0.61 14.87
C GLU A 309 -3.91 -0.57 13.51
N VAL A 310 -3.89 0.54 12.79
CA VAL A 310 -3.26 0.73 11.46
C VAL A 310 -2.22 1.87 11.57
N PRO A 311 -1.11 1.85 10.82
CA PRO A 311 -0.65 0.81 9.91
C PRO A 311 0.01 -0.36 10.65
N ASP A 312 0.31 -1.44 9.92
CA ASP A 312 1.12 -2.56 10.45
C ASP A 312 2.61 -2.29 10.28
N VAL A 313 3.00 -1.74 9.14
CA VAL A 313 4.37 -1.39 8.76
C VAL A 313 4.34 -0.09 7.97
N SER A 314 5.51 0.49 7.67
CA SER A 314 5.61 1.70 6.85
C SER A 314 6.72 1.60 5.82
N ALA A 315 6.74 2.51 4.85
CA ALA A 315 7.90 2.82 4.03
C ALA A 315 7.82 4.28 3.57
N ASN A 316 8.85 4.76 2.88
CA ASN A 316 8.89 6.13 2.37
C ASN A 316 7.62 6.43 1.57
N ALA A 317 7.01 7.56 1.87
CA ALA A 317 5.79 8.03 1.24
C ALA A 317 5.80 9.56 1.07
N ASP A 318 6.69 10.30 1.72
CA ASP A 318 6.70 11.76 1.57
C ASP A 318 7.13 12.17 0.15
N PRO A 319 6.31 12.92 -0.62
CA PRO A 319 6.70 13.39 -1.96
C PRO A 319 7.90 14.35 -1.96
N ALA A 320 8.23 14.98 -0.82
CA ALA A 320 9.47 15.75 -0.66
C ALA A 320 10.72 14.86 -0.79
N THR A 321 10.59 13.58 -0.45
CA THR A 321 11.58 12.52 -0.60
C THR A 321 11.03 11.39 -1.48
N GLY A 322 10.18 11.72 -2.47
CA GLY A 322 9.39 10.75 -3.22
C GLY A 322 10.19 9.87 -4.19
N TYR A 323 9.46 9.04 -4.92
CA TYR A 323 9.93 8.07 -5.90
C TYR A 323 10.04 8.72 -7.28
N SER A 324 11.08 8.36 -8.02
CA SER A 324 11.16 8.70 -9.44
C SER A 324 10.23 7.78 -10.22
N VAL A 325 9.26 8.36 -10.94
CA VAL A 325 8.21 7.65 -11.71
C VAL A 325 8.19 8.19 -13.13
N TYR A 326 7.87 7.34 -14.11
CA TYR A 326 7.71 7.76 -15.50
C TYR A 326 6.24 7.66 -15.93
N CYS A 327 5.61 8.80 -16.20
CA CYS A 327 4.23 8.85 -16.67
C CYS A 327 4.04 9.95 -17.71
N THR A 328 3.34 9.63 -18.80
CA THR A 328 2.96 10.55 -19.87
C THR A 328 1.45 10.57 -20.12
N ALA A 329 0.65 9.88 -19.29
CA ALA A 329 -0.80 9.91 -19.31
C ALA A 329 -1.37 11.31 -19.06
N SER A 330 -1.69 11.99 -20.16
CA SER A 330 -2.28 13.34 -20.09
C SER A 330 -3.62 13.37 -19.34
N ALA A 331 -4.39 12.28 -19.38
CA ALA A 331 -5.66 12.15 -18.66
C ALA A 331 -5.49 12.16 -17.13
N SER A 332 -4.36 11.63 -16.62
CA SER A 332 -3.98 11.71 -15.20
C SER A 332 -3.23 12.99 -14.85
N GLY A 333 -2.95 13.85 -15.83
CA GLY A 333 -2.24 15.12 -15.64
C GLY A 333 -0.73 15.00 -15.68
N CYS A 334 -0.18 13.87 -16.12
CA CYS A 334 1.24 13.67 -16.24
C CYS A 334 1.88 14.58 -17.30
N PRO A 335 3.14 15.03 -17.10
CA PRO A 335 3.83 15.87 -18.05
C PRO A 335 4.26 15.07 -19.28
N SER A 336 4.30 15.72 -20.45
CA SER A 336 4.80 15.09 -21.68
C SER A 336 6.28 14.70 -21.63
N ALA A 337 7.03 15.19 -20.62
CA ALA A 337 8.43 14.83 -20.39
C ALA A 337 8.62 13.48 -19.68
N GLY A 338 7.54 12.90 -19.12
CA GLY A 338 7.55 11.58 -18.50
C GLY A 338 7.97 11.56 -17.04
N TRP A 339 9.16 12.07 -16.72
CA TRP A 339 9.70 11.95 -15.36
C TRP A 339 9.00 12.87 -14.35
N ILE A 340 8.50 12.28 -13.27
CA ILE A 340 7.86 12.94 -12.15
C ILE A 340 8.36 12.38 -10.81
N VAL A 341 8.05 13.08 -9.72
CA VAL A 341 8.32 12.63 -8.36
C VAL A 341 6.99 12.48 -7.64
N VAL A 342 6.71 11.27 -7.18
CA VAL A 342 5.45 10.92 -6.53
C VAL A 342 5.76 10.29 -5.17
N GLY A 343 4.92 10.54 -4.18
CA GLY A 343 4.88 9.82 -2.91
C GLY A 343 3.47 9.33 -2.64
N GLY A 344 3.01 9.44 -1.40
CA GLY A 344 1.81 8.76 -0.93
C GLY A 344 2.13 7.36 -0.42
N THR A 345 1.25 6.85 0.43
CA THR A 345 1.29 5.45 0.89
C THR A 345 1.10 4.47 -0.25
N SER A 346 0.54 4.92 -1.39
CA SER A 346 0.56 4.21 -2.67
C SER A 346 1.95 3.86 -3.18
N ALA A 347 3.01 4.59 -2.83
CA ALA A 347 4.36 4.16 -3.19
C ALA A 347 4.92 3.13 -2.19
N ALA A 348 4.42 3.14 -0.95
CA ALA A 348 4.90 2.28 0.13
C ALA A 348 4.34 0.86 0.03
N ALA A 349 3.06 0.69 -0.33
CA ALA A 349 2.43 -0.63 -0.50
C ALA A 349 3.08 -1.50 -1.60
N PRO A 350 3.27 -1.05 -2.85
CA PRO A 350 3.96 -1.80 -3.89
C PRO A 350 5.44 -2.00 -3.57
N PHE A 351 6.05 -1.09 -2.81
CA PHE A 351 7.41 -1.27 -2.31
C PHE A 351 7.51 -2.49 -1.38
N TRP A 352 6.57 -2.63 -0.43
CA TRP A 352 6.45 -3.82 0.42
C TRP A 352 6.12 -5.08 -0.38
N ALA A 353 5.20 -5.00 -1.35
CA ALA A 353 4.84 -6.12 -2.20
C ALA A 353 6.04 -6.64 -3.03
N GLY A 354 6.79 -5.73 -3.66
CA GLY A 354 8.00 -6.06 -4.42
C GLY A 354 9.08 -6.69 -3.53
N ASN A 355 9.36 -6.14 -2.36
CA ASN A 355 10.32 -6.74 -1.43
C ASN A 355 9.82 -8.07 -0.86
N THR A 356 8.51 -8.26 -0.68
CA THR A 356 7.97 -9.57 -0.30
C THR A 356 8.21 -10.62 -1.39
N ALA A 357 8.23 -10.23 -2.66
CA ALA A 357 8.60 -11.15 -3.75
C ALA A 357 10.08 -11.58 -3.65
N THR A 358 11.00 -10.67 -3.35
CA THR A 358 12.41 -11.04 -3.15
C THR A 358 12.60 -11.89 -1.88
N ILE A 359 11.91 -11.56 -0.79
CA ILE A 359 11.88 -12.38 0.44
C ILE A 359 11.36 -13.79 0.15
N ASN A 360 10.24 -13.93 -0.55
CA ASN A 360 9.67 -15.24 -0.90
C ASN A 360 10.60 -16.08 -1.77
N GLU A 361 11.27 -15.49 -2.77
CA GLU A 361 12.28 -16.19 -3.56
C GLU A 361 13.45 -16.64 -2.69
N TYR A 362 13.93 -15.77 -1.78
CA TYR A 362 15.01 -16.13 -0.85
C TYR A 362 14.61 -17.32 0.03
N LEU A 363 13.42 -17.28 0.63
CA LEU A 363 12.88 -18.37 1.43
C LEU A 363 12.79 -19.68 0.64
N GLN A 364 12.30 -19.62 -0.60
CA GLN A 364 12.24 -20.77 -1.49
C GLN A 364 13.63 -21.36 -1.75
N LYS A 365 14.65 -20.53 -1.99
CA LYS A 365 16.05 -20.97 -2.14
C LYS A 365 16.61 -21.63 -0.88
N GLN A 366 16.08 -21.28 0.30
CA GLN A 366 16.40 -21.93 1.58
C GLN A 366 15.51 -23.14 1.91
N GLY A 367 14.62 -23.56 1.01
CA GLY A 367 13.68 -24.66 1.24
C GLY A 367 12.59 -24.33 2.27
N LYS A 368 12.27 -23.05 2.44
CA LYS A 368 11.22 -22.54 3.34
C LYS A 368 9.97 -22.15 2.58
N SER A 369 8.85 -22.11 3.28
CA SER A 369 7.59 -21.61 2.75
C SER A 369 7.67 -20.10 2.52
N ARG A 370 6.88 -19.60 1.56
CA ARG A 370 6.64 -18.16 1.37
C ARG A 370 5.96 -17.54 2.61
N MET A 371 6.04 -16.23 2.75
CA MET A 371 5.50 -15.46 3.88
C MET A 371 3.99 -15.70 4.09
N GLY A 372 3.20 -15.69 3.00
CA GLY A 372 1.75 -15.88 3.08
C GLY A 372 1.06 -14.73 3.80
N PHE A 373 0.09 -15.02 4.67
CA PHE A 373 -0.55 -14.00 5.51
C PHE A 373 0.50 -13.30 6.39
N ALA A 374 0.88 -12.08 6.02
CA ALA A 374 2.10 -11.43 6.50
C ALA A 374 1.99 -10.92 7.94
N ASN A 375 0.82 -10.46 8.36
CA ASN A 375 0.63 -9.82 9.66
C ASN A 375 1.16 -10.66 10.85
N PRO A 376 0.76 -11.93 11.07
CA PRO A 376 1.33 -12.73 12.15
C PRO A 376 2.85 -12.91 12.07
N VAL A 377 3.41 -12.96 10.86
CA VAL A 377 4.85 -13.12 10.63
C VAL A 377 5.59 -11.85 11.07
N LEU A 378 5.10 -10.68 10.64
CA LEU A 378 5.74 -9.39 10.90
C LEU A 378 5.68 -9.01 12.39
N TYR A 379 4.52 -9.18 13.05
CA TYR A 379 4.39 -8.94 14.50
C TYR A 379 5.21 -9.95 15.31
N GLY A 380 5.31 -11.20 14.84
CA GLY A 380 6.18 -12.21 15.44
C GLY A 380 7.66 -11.81 15.37
N LEU A 381 8.12 -11.28 14.23
CA LEU A 381 9.48 -10.75 14.07
C LEU A 381 9.73 -9.53 14.94
N ALA A 382 8.78 -8.59 14.99
CA ALA A 382 8.88 -7.37 15.78
C ALA A 382 8.96 -7.65 17.29
N SER A 383 8.30 -8.73 17.74
CA SER A 383 8.33 -9.17 19.13
C SER A 383 9.54 -10.04 19.48
N ALA A 384 10.26 -10.56 18.48
CA ALA A 384 11.37 -11.49 18.68
C ALA A 384 12.68 -10.73 18.93
N GLN A 385 13.51 -11.27 19.83
CA GLN A 385 14.88 -10.79 20.00
C GLN A 385 15.75 -11.28 18.84
N GLN A 386 16.01 -10.41 17.88
CA GLN A 386 16.90 -10.69 16.75
C GLN A 386 18.32 -10.17 17.01
N GLN A 387 19.30 -10.77 16.35
CA GLN A 387 20.68 -10.28 16.39
C GLN A 387 20.82 -8.91 15.72
N PHE A 388 20.08 -8.69 14.62
CA PHE A 388 19.99 -7.42 13.91
C PHE A 388 18.52 -7.08 13.73
N ALA A 389 18.17 -5.81 13.88
CA ALA A 389 16.77 -5.38 13.84
C ALA A 389 16.16 -5.66 12.44
N PRO A 390 15.02 -6.36 12.35
CA PRO A 390 14.33 -6.57 11.07
C PRO A 390 13.59 -5.33 10.58
N PHE A 391 13.40 -4.33 11.44
CA PHE A 391 12.71 -3.09 11.12
C PHE A 391 13.50 -1.88 11.59
N HIS A 392 13.36 -0.77 10.87
CA HIS A 392 13.75 0.54 11.35
C HIS A 392 12.58 1.17 12.12
N ASP A 393 12.74 1.28 13.43
CA ASP A 393 11.76 1.89 14.34
C ASP A 393 11.68 3.41 14.12
N VAL A 394 10.51 3.90 13.70
CA VAL A 394 10.28 5.31 13.37
C VAL A 394 9.72 6.02 14.59
N SER A 395 10.62 6.58 15.41
CA SER A 395 10.25 7.18 16.71
C SER A 395 10.19 8.71 16.71
N SER A 396 10.04 9.34 15.53
CA SER A 396 9.94 10.80 15.40
C SER A 396 8.86 11.26 14.42
N GLY A 397 8.21 12.37 14.75
CA GLY A 397 7.10 12.93 13.97
C GLY A 397 5.73 12.51 14.50
N ASP A 398 4.70 12.78 13.72
CA ASP A 398 3.30 12.41 13.95
C ASP A 398 2.60 12.27 12.61
N ASN A 399 1.42 11.63 12.58
CA ASN A 399 0.56 11.57 11.40
C ASN A 399 -0.59 12.60 11.47
N LEU A 400 -0.29 13.83 11.93
CA LEU A 400 -1.24 14.93 12.21
C LEU A 400 -2.10 14.72 13.47
N PHE A 401 -1.98 13.57 14.14
CA PHE A 401 -2.62 13.31 15.43
C PHE A 401 -1.83 12.35 16.32
N TYR A 402 -1.57 11.14 15.86
CA TYR A 402 -0.84 10.14 16.63
C TYR A 402 0.67 10.41 16.53
N PRO A 403 1.37 10.55 17.67
CA PRO A 403 2.80 10.72 17.67
C PRO A 403 3.51 9.40 17.39
N ALA A 404 4.64 9.49 16.70
CA ALA A 404 5.62 8.41 16.66
C ALA A 404 6.12 8.06 18.07
N ALA A 405 6.39 6.79 18.33
CA ALA A 405 6.91 6.30 19.60
C ALA A 405 7.98 5.22 19.37
N ALA A 406 8.51 4.66 20.45
CA ALA A 406 9.42 3.51 20.32
C ALA A 406 8.59 2.22 20.13
N ASN A 407 9.04 1.36 19.21
CA ASN A 407 8.35 0.16 18.74
C ASN A 407 7.06 0.51 17.99
N TYR A 408 6.01 -0.32 18.12
CA TYR A 408 4.75 -0.04 17.42
C TYR A 408 4.13 1.30 17.84
N ASP A 409 3.70 2.08 16.86
CA ASP A 409 2.82 3.23 17.04
C ASP A 409 1.77 3.33 15.92
N LEU A 410 0.72 4.13 16.17
CA LEU A 410 -0.41 4.32 15.24
C LEU A 410 -0.07 5.22 14.03
N ALA A 411 1.17 5.69 13.91
CA ALA A 411 1.59 6.60 12.84
C ALA A 411 2.48 5.91 11.79
N SER A 412 3.26 4.91 12.20
CA SER A 412 4.21 4.17 11.37
C SER A 412 4.16 2.65 11.56
N GLY A 413 3.34 2.16 12.49
CA GLY A 413 3.22 0.73 12.78
C GLY A 413 4.50 0.21 13.42
N ILE A 414 4.94 -0.98 13.00
CA ILE A 414 6.22 -1.57 13.43
C ILE A 414 7.43 -0.75 12.91
N GLY A 415 7.23 0.10 11.89
CA GLY A 415 8.27 0.82 11.17
C GLY A 415 8.56 0.25 9.79
N SER A 416 9.71 0.61 9.21
CA SER A 416 10.07 0.26 7.83
C SER A 416 11.00 -0.96 7.75
N PRO A 417 11.10 -1.65 6.59
CA PRO A 417 11.82 -2.92 6.52
C PRO A 417 13.32 -2.75 6.41
N ASP A 418 14.06 -3.55 7.19
CA ASP A 418 15.37 -4.03 6.76
C ASP A 418 15.14 -5.35 6.01
N VAL A 419 15.13 -5.27 4.67
CA VAL A 419 14.64 -6.35 3.81
C VAL A 419 15.47 -7.62 3.95
N TYR A 420 16.80 -7.49 4.05
CA TYR A 420 17.67 -8.65 4.22
C TYR A 420 17.51 -9.28 5.61
N ASN A 421 17.43 -8.47 6.68
CA ASN A 421 17.22 -9.01 8.03
C ASN A 421 15.88 -9.75 8.14
N ILE A 422 14.80 -9.21 7.58
CA ILE A 422 13.51 -9.90 7.51
C ILE A 422 13.65 -11.25 6.80
N ALA A 423 14.25 -11.26 5.60
CA ALA A 423 14.43 -12.50 4.82
C ALA A 423 15.23 -13.56 5.59
N ARG A 424 16.34 -13.14 6.22
CA ARG A 424 17.22 -14.00 7.03
C ARG A 424 16.48 -14.55 8.24
N ASP A 425 15.76 -13.73 8.99
CA ASP A 425 15.17 -14.11 10.27
C ASP A 425 13.96 -15.04 10.08
N ILE A 426 13.18 -14.86 9.01
CA ILE A 426 12.14 -15.83 8.62
C ILE A 426 12.79 -17.16 8.23
N ALA A 427 13.88 -17.15 7.45
CA ALA A 427 14.57 -18.38 7.07
C ALA A 427 15.17 -19.13 8.27
N GLY A 428 15.61 -18.38 9.29
CA GLY A 428 16.14 -18.91 10.55
C GLY A 428 15.12 -19.63 11.43
N GLY A 429 13.81 -19.51 11.14
CA GLY A 429 12.75 -20.13 11.93
C GLY A 429 12.37 -19.35 13.19
N SER A 430 12.66 -18.05 13.22
CA SER A 430 12.38 -17.15 14.35
C SER A 430 10.89 -16.77 14.48
N VAL A 431 9.98 -17.42 13.75
CA VAL A 431 8.57 -17.02 13.61
C VAL A 431 7.63 -18.22 13.82
N PRO A 432 6.50 -18.04 14.53
CA PRO A 432 5.45 -19.05 14.62
C PRO A 432 4.94 -19.49 13.23
N ASN A 433 4.47 -20.74 13.14
CA ASN A 433 3.78 -21.23 11.94
C ASN A 433 2.52 -20.37 11.71
N PRO A 434 2.32 -19.75 10.53
CA PRO A 434 1.11 -18.99 10.25
C PRO A 434 -0.09 -19.95 10.20
N SER A 435 -0.95 -19.88 11.21
CA SER A 435 -2.30 -20.45 11.14
C SER A 435 -3.28 -19.28 11.05
N PRO A 436 -4.18 -19.27 10.04
CA PRO A 436 -5.27 -18.29 9.95
C PRO A 436 -6.19 -18.30 11.16
#